data_AF-A0A6S6T3N6-F1
#
_entry.id   AF-A0A6S6T3N6-F1
#
_cell.length_a   1.000
_cell.length_b   1.000
_cell.length_c   1.000
_cell.angle_alpha   90.00
_cell.angle_beta   90.00
_cell.angle_gamma   90.00
#
_symmetry.space_group_name_H-M   'P 1'
#
loop_
_entity.id
_entity.type
_entity.pdbx_description
1 polymer ?
#
loop_
_entity_poly.entity_id
_entity_poly.type
_entity_poly.pdbx_seq_one_letter_code
_entity_poly.pdbx_strand_id
1 'polypeptide(L)'
;MKKFLLTYWLGIILLFALFYWEHSPLSLFINNLQTNLTALATSLSLPEGMVEVHRIFITEHYVLIIEKACNGLIPYLFFLASILAFPSTLIHKIKWAIMGYLFITAMNVFRIWFVTQFVLQEQKNFYLAHDYLGNGLLILTGLILFSSFIKTRNKNPV
;
A
#
# COMPACT_ATOMS: atom_id res chain seq x y z
N MET A 1 -3.98 -18.74 19.05
CA MET A 1 -4.47 -18.58 17.65
C MET A 1 -5.82 -17.85 17.58
N LYS A 2 -6.87 -18.28 18.31
CA LYS A 2 -8.18 -17.62 18.33
C LYS A 2 -8.13 -16.11 18.68
N LYS A 3 -7.38 -15.73 19.73
CA LYS A 3 -7.20 -14.33 20.14
C LYS A 3 -6.60 -13.46 19.03
N PHE A 4 -5.56 -13.95 18.36
CA PHE A 4 -4.91 -13.25 17.24
C PHE A 4 -5.88 -13.02 16.07
N LEU A 5 -6.61 -14.07 15.66
CA LEU A 5 -7.58 -13.97 14.57
C LEU A 5 -8.68 -12.94 14.89
N LEU A 6 -9.22 -12.97 16.12
CA LEU A 6 -10.23 -12.01 16.54
C LEU A 6 -9.68 -10.57 16.53
N THR A 7 -8.52 -10.34 17.13
CA THR A 7 -7.92 -8.99 17.17
C THR A 7 -7.49 -8.50 15.80
N TYR A 8 -7.12 -9.40 14.90
CA TYR A 8 -6.78 -9.07 13.51
C TYR A 8 -8.00 -8.56 12.75
N TRP A 9 -9.10 -9.32 12.76
CA TRP A 9 -10.33 -8.91 12.08
C TRP A 9 -10.93 -7.62 12.68
N LEU A 10 -10.93 -7.49 14.00
CA LEU A 10 -11.32 -6.25 14.66
C LEU A 10 -10.41 -5.08 14.27
N GLY A 11 -9.09 -5.33 14.19
CA GLY A 11 -8.10 -4.35 13.75
C GLY A 11 -8.35 -3.88 12.31
N ILE A 12 -8.65 -4.79 11.38
CA ILE A 12 -9.03 -4.43 10.00
C ILE A 12 -10.26 -3.53 10.02
N ILE A 13 -11.34 -3.97 10.66
CA ILE A 13 -12.61 -3.22 10.69
C ILE A 13 -12.37 -1.80 11.22
N LEU A 14 -11.66 -1.67 12.34
CA LEU A 14 -11.36 -0.39 12.96
C LEU A 14 -10.50 0.49 12.04
N LEU A 15 -9.41 -0.05 11.48
CA LEU A 15 -8.50 0.72 10.63
C LEU A 15 -9.17 1.18 9.33
N PHE A 16 -9.95 0.32 8.68
CA PHE A 16 -10.68 0.71 7.48
C PHE A 16 -11.80 1.70 7.78
N ALA A 17 -12.51 1.56 8.90
CA ALA A 17 -13.50 2.54 9.33
C ALA A 17 -12.87 3.92 9.60
N LEU A 18 -11.67 3.98 10.19
CA LEU A 18 -11.01 5.24 10.52
C LEU A 18 -10.32 5.89 9.31
N PHE A 19 -9.60 5.09 8.51
CA PHE A 19 -8.66 5.60 7.49
C PHE A 19 -9.10 5.35 6.04
N TYR A 20 -10.16 4.58 5.82
CA TYR A 20 -10.65 4.27 4.47
C TYR A 20 -12.14 4.54 4.28
N TRP A 21 -12.91 4.85 5.32
CA TRP A 21 -14.33 5.18 5.18
C TRP A 21 -14.54 6.53 4.50
N GLU A 22 -15.44 6.63 3.52
CA GLU A 22 -15.60 7.83 2.67
C GLU A 22 -16.20 9.02 3.40
N HIS A 23 -17.02 8.79 4.42
CA HIS A 23 -17.67 9.87 5.18
C HIS A 23 -16.83 10.42 6.34
N SER A 24 -15.63 9.88 6.59
CA SER A 24 -14.77 10.33 7.68
C SER A 24 -13.85 11.46 7.18
N PRO A 25 -13.88 12.67 7.79
CA PRO A 25 -12.97 13.75 7.42
C PRO A 25 -11.49 13.37 7.54
N LEU A 26 -11.17 12.54 8.54
CA LEU A 26 -9.81 12.02 8.74
C LEU A 26 -9.38 11.11 7.58
N SER A 27 -10.27 10.22 7.15
CA SER A 27 -10.03 9.33 6.01
C SER A 27 -9.80 10.13 4.73
N LEU A 28 -10.61 11.15 4.46
CA LEU A 28 -10.41 12.03 3.30
C LEU A 28 -9.06 12.72 3.34
N PHE A 29 -8.69 13.30 4.49
CA PHE A 29 -7.40 13.96 4.65
C PHE A 29 -6.22 13.00 4.42
N ILE A 30 -6.22 11.83 5.06
CA ILE A 30 -5.14 10.85 4.95
C ILE A 30 -5.05 10.27 3.53
N ASN A 31 -6.18 9.95 2.89
CA ASN A 31 -6.17 9.44 1.52
C ASN A 31 -5.69 10.50 0.53
N ASN A 32 -6.10 11.77 0.69
CA ASN A 32 -5.61 12.86 -0.16
C ASN A 32 -4.10 13.07 0.03
N LEU A 33 -3.62 13.08 1.26
CA LEU A 33 -2.19 13.16 1.57
C LEU A 33 -1.43 12.01 0.91
N GLN A 34 -1.90 10.77 1.09
CA GLN A 34 -1.27 9.57 0.52
C GLN A 34 -1.28 9.59 -1.01
N THR A 35 -2.37 10.04 -1.62
CA THR A 35 -2.50 10.14 -3.08
C THR A 35 -1.53 11.19 -3.64
N ASN A 36 -1.42 12.35 -2.98
CA ASN A 36 -0.45 13.38 -3.34
C ASN A 36 1.00 12.90 -3.20
N LEU A 37 1.32 12.19 -2.11
CA LEU A 37 2.64 11.60 -1.90
C LEU A 37 2.96 10.55 -2.97
N THR A 38 1.98 9.70 -3.31
CA THR A 38 2.14 8.67 -4.34
C THR A 38 2.36 9.31 -5.71
N ALA A 39 1.58 10.34 -6.07
CA ALA A 39 1.74 11.10 -7.29
C ALA A 39 3.13 11.74 -7.39
N LEU A 40 3.57 12.43 -6.34
CA LEU A 40 4.90 13.06 -6.28
C LEU A 40 6.03 12.02 -6.40
N ALA A 41 5.93 10.90 -5.69
CA ALA A 41 6.93 9.84 -5.76
C ALA A 41 6.95 9.18 -7.15
N THR A 42 5.78 9.03 -7.77
CA THR A 42 5.66 8.47 -9.12
C THR A 42 6.22 9.42 -10.18
N SER A 43 6.00 10.73 -10.05
CA SER A 43 6.55 11.73 -10.99
C SER A 43 8.08 11.77 -10.96
N LEU A 44 8.72 11.38 -9.85
CA LEU A 44 10.18 11.23 -9.78
C LEU A 44 10.69 9.97 -10.51
N SER A 45 9.82 8.98 -10.72
CA SER A 45 10.17 7.69 -11.33
C SER A 45 9.84 7.58 -12.82
N LEU A 46 8.95 8.43 -13.32
CA LEU A 46 8.51 8.45 -14.71
C LEU A 46 9.14 9.62 -15.47
N PRO A 47 9.23 9.54 -16.82
CA PRO A 47 9.70 10.64 -17.65
C PRO A 47 8.93 11.94 -17.43
N GLU A 48 9.62 13.07 -17.58
CA GLU A 48 9.02 14.41 -17.48
C GLU A 48 7.85 14.57 -18.46
N GLY A 49 6.75 15.18 -18.00
CA GLY A 49 5.54 15.39 -18.79
C GLY A 49 4.55 14.22 -18.83
N MET A 50 4.92 13.02 -18.34
CA MET A 50 3.97 11.90 -18.24
C MET A 50 3.02 12.00 -17.04
N VAL A 51 3.40 12.73 -15.98
CA VAL A 51 2.58 12.85 -14.76
C VAL A 51 2.09 14.28 -14.59
N GLU A 52 0.77 14.45 -14.55
CA GLU A 52 0.12 15.72 -14.24
C GLU A 52 -0.81 15.53 -13.05
N VAL A 53 -0.43 16.07 -11.90
CA VAL A 53 -1.16 15.93 -10.64
C VAL A 53 -1.37 14.45 -10.29
N HIS A 54 -2.58 13.89 -10.49
CA HIS A 54 -2.90 12.48 -10.21
C HIS A 54 -3.07 11.64 -11.48
N ARG A 55 -2.77 12.20 -12.65
CA ARG A 55 -2.96 11.56 -13.95
C ARG A 55 -1.60 11.18 -14.55
N ILE A 56 -1.52 9.97 -15.07
CA ILE A 56 -0.35 9.44 -15.76
C ILE A 56 -0.75 9.22 -17.22
N PHE A 57 -0.23 10.07 -18.10
CA PHE A 57 -0.41 9.99 -19.54
C PHE A 57 0.55 8.93 -20.10
N ILE A 58 -0.01 7.81 -20.54
CA ILE A 58 0.76 6.71 -21.15
C ILE A 58 0.79 6.88 -22.67
N THR A 59 -0.36 7.21 -23.25
CA THR A 59 -0.52 7.56 -24.68
C THR A 59 -1.52 8.72 -24.79
N GLU A 60 -1.64 9.36 -25.95
CA GLU A 60 -2.60 10.45 -26.19
C GLU A 60 -4.06 10.07 -25.90
N HIS A 61 -4.38 8.78 -25.89
CA HIS A 61 -5.74 8.27 -25.66
C HIS A 61 -5.85 7.37 -24.41
N TYR A 62 -4.79 7.25 -23.61
CA TYR A 62 -4.78 6.37 -22.43
C TYR A 62 -4.13 7.04 -21.23
N VAL A 63 -4.93 7.24 -20.18
CA VAL A 63 -4.54 7.91 -18.94
C VAL A 63 -4.85 7.00 -17.75
N LEU A 64 -3.87 6.79 -16.88
CA LEU A 64 -4.10 6.18 -15.57
C LEU A 64 -4.35 7.26 -14.53
N ILE A 65 -5.35 7.06 -13.68
CA ILE A 65 -5.69 7.97 -12.60
C ILE A 65 -5.30 7.30 -11.28
N ILE A 66 -4.50 7.99 -10.47
CA ILE A 66 -4.15 7.54 -9.12
C ILE A 66 -5.34 7.85 -8.22
N GLU A 67 -6.25 6.88 -8.12
CA GLU A 67 -7.37 6.95 -7.19
C GLU A 67 -7.00 6.41 -5.81
N LYS A 68 -7.94 6.55 -4.88
CA LYS A 68 -7.86 6.03 -3.50
C LYS A 68 -7.45 4.55 -3.44
N ALA A 69 -7.89 3.73 -4.39
CA ALA A 69 -7.53 2.31 -4.44
C ALA A 69 -6.05 2.08 -4.82
N CYS A 70 -5.43 3.03 -5.52
CA CYS A 70 -4.07 2.93 -6.08
C CYS A 70 -3.01 3.62 -5.22
N ASN A 71 -3.40 4.34 -4.15
CA ASN A 71 -2.47 5.10 -3.31
C ASN A 71 -1.65 4.23 -2.33
N GLY A 72 -1.86 2.92 -2.33
CA GLY A 72 -1.11 1.95 -1.53
C GLY A 72 -1.54 1.86 -0.06
N LEU A 73 -2.62 2.54 0.36
CA LEU A 73 -3.07 2.52 1.76
C LEU A 73 -3.65 1.16 2.17
N ILE A 74 -4.45 0.53 1.30
CA ILE A 74 -5.09 -0.77 1.56
C ILE A 74 -4.08 -1.85 2.02
N PRO A 75 -3.02 -2.18 1.27
CA PRO A 75 -2.07 -3.21 1.70
C PRO A 75 -1.34 -2.82 2.99
N TYR A 76 -1.09 -1.53 3.20
CA TYR A 76 -0.51 -1.06 4.46
C TYR A 76 -1.45 -1.26 5.65
N LEU A 77 -2.75 -1.00 5.51
CA LEU A 77 -3.73 -1.22 6.59
C LEU A 77 -3.84 -2.71 6.95
N PHE A 78 -3.80 -3.62 5.97
CA PHE A 78 -3.76 -5.07 6.23
C PHE A 78 -2.48 -5.48 6.98
N PHE A 79 -1.33 -4.94 6.59
CA PHE A 79 -0.06 -5.16 7.29
C PHE A 79 -0.11 -4.59 8.72
N LEU A 80 -0.60 -3.37 8.89
CA LEU A 80 -0.73 -2.70 10.19
C LEU A 80 -1.66 -3.47 11.13
N ALA A 81 -2.80 -3.95 10.65
CA ALA A 81 -3.70 -4.82 11.42
C ALA A 81 -2.99 -6.09 11.89
N SER A 82 -2.16 -6.68 11.03
CA SER A 82 -1.42 -7.91 11.33
C SER A 82 -0.42 -7.70 12.48
N ILE A 83 0.36 -6.62 12.44
CA ILE A 83 1.36 -6.32 13.50
C ILE A 83 0.69 -5.88 14.81
N LEU A 84 -0.45 -5.17 14.75
CA LEU A 84 -1.20 -4.76 15.93
C LEU A 84 -1.80 -5.97 16.66
N ALA A 85 -2.36 -6.92 15.91
CA ALA A 85 -2.94 -8.15 16.45
C ALA A 85 -1.91 -9.10 17.04
N PHE A 86 -0.66 -9.07 16.55
CA PHE A 86 0.37 -9.99 17.00
C PHE A 86 0.93 -9.62 18.38
N PRO A 87 1.22 -10.60 19.27
CA PRO A 87 1.82 -10.33 20.57
C PRO A 87 3.31 -9.99 20.40
N SER A 88 3.66 -8.72 20.58
CA SER A 88 5.04 -8.21 20.61
C SER A 88 5.09 -6.90 21.41
N THR A 89 6.29 -6.43 21.75
CA THR A 89 6.47 -5.14 22.42
C THR A 89 5.99 -3.98 21.55
N LEU A 90 5.51 -2.90 22.18
CA LEU A 90 4.98 -1.72 21.49
C LEU A 90 6.05 -1.05 20.60
N ILE A 91 7.29 -0.97 21.09
CA ILE A 91 8.42 -0.41 20.33
C ILE A 91 8.67 -1.21 19.05
N HIS A 92 8.60 -2.55 19.11
CA HIS A 92 8.75 -3.40 17.92
C HIS A 92 7.64 -3.14 16.90
N LYS A 93 6.39 -2.99 17.37
CA LYS A 93 5.24 -2.65 16.50
C LYS A 93 5.41 -1.31 15.82
N ILE A 94 5.79 -0.26 16.56
CA ILE A 94 5.97 1.09 16.00
C ILE A 94 7.09 1.10 14.95
N LYS A 95 8.24 0.48 15.24
CA LYS A 95 9.35 0.36 14.28
C LYS A 95 8.90 -0.32 12.99
N TRP A 96 8.20 -1.44 13.10
CA TRP A 96 7.72 -2.19 11.94
C TRP A 96 6.55 -1.52 11.22
N ALA A 97 5.71 -0.75 11.91
CA ALA A 97 4.68 0.06 11.27
C ALA A 97 5.33 1.10 10.34
N ILE A 98 6.34 1.84 10.83
CA ILE A 98 7.06 2.84 10.04
C ILE A 98 7.82 2.19 8.88
N MET A 99 8.61 1.14 9.15
CA MET A 99 9.36 0.45 8.10
C MET A 99 8.42 -0.17 7.05
N GLY A 100 7.35 -0.81 7.47
CA GLY A 100 6.37 -1.41 6.57
C GLY A 100 5.66 -0.38 5.70
N TYR A 101 5.32 0.79 6.26
CA TYR A 101 4.76 1.90 5.50
C TYR A 101 5.71 2.35 4.37
N LEU A 102 6.99 2.55 4.70
CA LEU A 102 7.99 2.98 3.71
C LEU A 102 8.18 1.94 2.59
N PHE A 103 8.32 0.66 2.95
CA PHE A 103 8.48 -0.43 1.98
C PHE A 103 7.26 -0.62 1.09
N ILE A 104 6.05 -0.62 1.67
CA ILE A 104 4.80 -0.77 0.90
C ILE A 104 4.59 0.43 -0.02
N THR A 105 4.88 1.64 0.45
CA THR A 105 4.80 2.86 -0.38
C THR A 105 5.77 2.79 -1.55
N ALA A 106 7.04 2.44 -1.31
CA ALA A 106 8.04 2.27 -2.35
C ALA A 106 7.64 1.19 -3.37
N MET A 107 7.13 0.05 -2.89
CA MET A 107 6.63 -1.02 -3.75
C MET A 107 5.40 -0.61 -4.57
N ASN A 108 4.52 0.23 -4.00
CA ASN A 108 3.38 0.77 -4.72
C ASN A 108 3.80 1.71 -5.86
N VAL A 109 4.80 2.57 -5.62
CA VAL A 109 5.38 3.42 -6.67
C VAL A 109 6.00 2.55 -7.76
N PHE A 110 6.77 1.52 -7.38
CA PHE A 110 7.32 0.56 -8.35
C PHE A 110 6.22 -0.16 -9.13
N ARG A 111 5.12 -0.55 -8.49
CA ARG A 111 3.95 -1.15 -9.15
C ARG A 111 3.36 -0.21 -10.21
N ILE A 112 3.17 1.07 -9.88
CA ILE A 112 2.63 2.05 -10.82
C ILE A 112 3.57 2.23 -12.02
N TRP A 113 4.87 2.35 -11.76
CA TRP A 113 5.90 2.39 -12.79
C TRP A 113 5.85 1.14 -13.68
N PHE A 114 5.81 -0.05 -13.07
CA PHE A 114 5.75 -1.34 -13.76
C PHE A 114 4.54 -1.45 -14.69
N VAL A 115 3.35 -1.11 -14.17
CA VAL A 115 2.11 -1.09 -14.98
C VAL A 115 2.25 -0.12 -16.14
N THR A 116 2.82 1.06 -15.91
CA THR A 116 3.03 2.06 -16.96
C THR A 116 3.90 1.50 -18.09
N GLN A 117 5.00 0.82 -17.76
CA GLN A 117 5.89 0.20 -18.77
C GLN A 117 5.20 -0.93 -19.56
N PHE A 118 4.38 -1.75 -18.90
CA PHE A 118 3.66 -2.84 -19.57
C PHE A 118 2.59 -2.32 -20.54
N VAL A 119 1.87 -1.27 -20.15
CA VAL A 119 0.81 -0.68 -20.97
C VAL A 119 1.40 0.07 -22.18
N LEU A 120 2.61 0.64 -22.06
CA LEU A 120 3.32 1.23 -23.21
C LEU A 120 3.58 0.22 -24.33
N GLN A 121 3.81 -1.05 -24.00
CA GLN A 121 4.04 -2.10 -25.00
C GLN A 121 2.73 -2.57 -25.63
N GLU A 122 1.72 -2.87 -24.82
CA GLU A 122 0.40 -3.26 -25.30
C GLU A 122 -0.68 -2.94 -24.26
N GLN A 123 -1.64 -2.11 -24.66
CA GLN A 123 -2.70 -1.61 -23.76
C GLN A 123 -3.56 -2.73 -23.15
N LYS A 124 -3.73 -3.85 -23.87
CA LYS A 124 -4.48 -5.02 -23.38
C LYS A 124 -3.86 -5.66 -22.14
N ASN A 125 -2.58 -5.41 -21.87
CA ASN A 125 -1.88 -5.96 -20.72
C ASN A 125 -2.18 -5.22 -19.41
N PHE A 126 -2.99 -4.16 -19.43
CA PHE A 126 -3.32 -3.41 -18.22
C PHE A 126 -3.90 -4.30 -17.10
N TYR A 127 -4.91 -5.11 -17.41
CA TYR A 127 -5.54 -6.00 -16.41
C TYR A 127 -4.54 -7.00 -15.82
N LEU A 128 -3.70 -7.58 -16.68
CA LEU A 128 -2.66 -8.52 -16.26
C LEU A 128 -1.63 -7.85 -15.33
N ALA A 129 -1.11 -6.70 -15.75
CA ALA A 129 -0.05 -5.99 -15.04
C ALA A 129 -0.55 -5.38 -13.72
N HIS A 130 -1.76 -4.80 -13.72
CA HIS A 130 -2.30 -4.09 -12.57
C HIS A 130 -2.91 -5.04 -11.53
N ASP A 131 -3.82 -5.91 -11.95
CA ASP A 131 -4.67 -6.67 -11.03
C ASP A 131 -4.03 -7.96 -10.56
N TYR A 132 -3.31 -8.67 -11.43
CA TYR A 132 -2.62 -9.90 -11.04
C TYR A 132 -1.20 -9.62 -10.56
N LEU A 133 -0.36 -9.04 -11.41
CA LEU A 133 1.06 -8.86 -11.09
C LEU A 133 1.25 -7.78 -10.03
N GLY A 134 0.63 -6.62 -10.22
CA GLY A 134 0.75 -5.50 -9.30
C GLY A 134 0.20 -5.79 -7.91
N ASN A 135 -1.04 -6.30 -7.81
CA ASN A 135 -1.60 -6.64 -6.49
C ASN A 135 -0.91 -7.86 -5.88
N GLY A 136 -0.54 -8.86 -6.69
CA GLY A 136 0.24 -10.01 -6.23
C GLY A 136 1.56 -9.59 -5.60
N LEU A 137 2.26 -8.63 -6.20
CA LEU A 137 3.50 -8.04 -5.68
C LEU A 137 3.31 -7.36 -4.32
N LEU A 138 2.23 -6.59 -4.15
CA LEU A 138 1.91 -5.94 -2.87
C LEU A 138 1.53 -6.95 -1.78
N ILE A 139 0.75 -7.98 -2.12
CA ILE A 139 0.40 -9.06 -1.18
C ILE A 139 1.66 -9.79 -0.73
N LEU A 140 2.53 -10.18 -1.68
CA LEU A 140 3.79 -10.85 -1.37
C LEU A 140 4.69 -9.99 -0.48
N THR A 141 4.77 -8.69 -0.76
CA THR A 141 5.53 -7.73 0.04
C THR A 141 4.99 -7.68 1.48
N GLY A 142 3.67 -7.60 1.65
CA GLY A 142 3.04 -7.64 2.97
C GLY A 142 3.34 -8.93 3.74
N LEU A 143 3.31 -10.08 3.07
CA LEU A 143 3.65 -11.39 3.67
C LEU A 143 5.13 -11.47 4.09
N ILE A 144 6.04 -10.99 3.25
CA ILE A 144 7.49 -10.95 3.54
C ILE A 144 7.75 -10.04 4.75
N LEU A 145 7.16 -8.85 4.76
CA LEU A 145 7.29 -7.89 5.87
C LEU A 145 6.74 -8.49 7.17
N PHE A 146 5.56 -9.10 7.14
CA PHE A 146 4.96 -9.71 8.33
C PHE A 146 5.78 -10.90 8.83
N SER A 147 6.27 -11.76 7.93
CA SER A 147 7.15 -12.87 8.28
C SER A 147 8.45 -12.39 8.92
N SER A 148 9.02 -11.30 8.40
CA SER A 148 10.24 -10.68 8.93
C SER A 148 9.99 -10.03 10.30
N PHE A 149 8.84 -9.40 10.50
CA PHE A 149 8.40 -8.89 11.80
C PHE A 149 8.30 -9.98 12.86
N ILE A 150 7.74 -11.15 12.51
CA ILE A 150 7.66 -12.30 13.43
C ILE A 150 9.06 -12.82 13.76
N LYS A 151 9.91 -12.97 12.74
CA LYS A 151 11.26 -13.53 12.90
C LYS A 151 12.18 -12.66 13.75
N THR A 152 12.04 -11.34 13.65
CA THR A 152 12.87 -10.36 14.38
C THR A 152 12.36 -10.04 15.78
N ARG A 153 11.26 -10.66 16.23
CA ARG A 153 10.76 -10.40 17.59
C ARG A 153 11.74 -10.95 18.62
N ASN A 154 12.09 -10.14 19.61
CA ASN A 154 12.73 -10.66 20.81
C ASN A 154 11.73 -11.53 21.56
N LYS A 155 12.15 -12.76 21.90
CA LYS A 155 11.30 -13.75 22.58
C LYS A 155 11.00 -13.41 24.03
N ASN A 156 11.59 -12.36 24.61
CA ASN A 156 11.37 -11.99 26.01
C ASN A 156 10.05 -11.22 26.13
N PRO A 157 8.97 -11.87 26.61
CA PRO A 157 7.75 -11.18 26.92
C PRO A 157 7.94 -10.56 28.32
N VAL A 158 7.90 -9.23 28.41
CA VAL A 158 7.48 -8.59 29.66
C VAL A 158 5.97 -8.57 29.65
#